data_AF-A0A2E5UKZ9-F1
#
_entry.id   AF-A0A2E5UKZ9-F1
#
_cell.length_a   1.000
_cell.length_b   1.000
_cell.length_c   1.000
_cell.angle_alpha   90.00
_cell.angle_beta   90.00
_cell.angle_gamma   90.00
#
_symmetry.space_group_name_H-M   'P 1'
#
loop_
_entity.id
_entity.type
_entity.pdbx_description
1 polymer ?
#
loop_
_entity_poly.entity_id
_entity_poly.type
_entity_poly.pdbx_seq_one_letter_code
_entity_poly.pdbx_strand_id
1 'polypeptide(L)'
;QRSALDQILNVDRMKRLIEQDFFGPSSNTYSLREMLNDLREGIWSEVYQNRSTDTFRRSVQRAYIDRLEMLMSDEDATGSDVASHVLNELELIMDAIIQVQDRMSHDETRIHLRESMFRIERLIKNTEDSE
;
A
#
# COMPACT_ATOMS: atom_id res chain seq x y z
N GLN A 1 11.81 -5.35 -10.78
CA GLN A 1 10.53 -5.48 -10.05
C GLN A 1 9.83 -4.15 -9.79
N ARG A 2 10.53 -3.04 -9.48
CA ARG A 2 9.91 -1.69 -9.36
C ARG A 2 9.01 -1.32 -10.55
N SER A 3 9.48 -1.61 -11.77
CA SER A 3 8.72 -1.38 -13.01
C SER A 3 7.31 -1.99 -13.07
N ALA A 4 6.99 -3.07 -12.34
CA ALA A 4 5.65 -3.66 -12.38
C ALA A 4 4.67 -2.88 -11.48
N LEU A 5 5.11 -2.51 -10.28
CA LEU A 5 4.32 -1.68 -9.35
C LEU A 5 4.05 -0.30 -9.96
N ASP A 6 5.03 0.28 -10.64
CA ASP A 6 4.87 1.59 -11.31
C ASP A 6 3.80 1.55 -12.41
N GLN A 7 3.67 0.43 -13.13
CA GLN A 7 2.67 0.25 -14.19
C GLN A 7 1.27 -0.02 -13.64
N ILE A 8 1.17 -0.71 -12.50
CA ILE A 8 -0.12 -1.02 -11.88
C ILE A 8 -0.63 0.20 -11.12
N LEU A 9 0.22 0.81 -10.29
CA LEU A 9 -0.08 1.97 -9.45
C LEU A 9 0.25 3.27 -10.20
N ASN A 10 -0.35 3.43 -11.37
CA ASN A 10 -0.23 4.64 -12.20
C ASN A 10 -1.39 5.60 -11.92
N VAL A 11 -1.11 6.89 -11.75
CA VAL A 11 -2.10 7.90 -11.33
C VAL A 11 -3.29 7.97 -12.29
N ASP A 12 -3.06 8.08 -13.60
CA ASP A 12 -4.13 8.14 -14.60
C ASP A 12 -5.01 6.90 -14.57
N ARG A 13 -4.39 5.72 -14.43
CA ARG A 13 -5.12 4.46 -14.31
C ARG A 13 -5.97 4.44 -13.04
N MET A 14 -5.42 4.88 -11.91
CA MET A 14 -6.14 4.90 -10.63
C MET A 14 -7.33 5.86 -10.68
N LYS A 15 -7.15 7.07 -11.24
CA LYS A 15 -8.24 8.04 -11.48
C LYS A 15 -9.34 7.42 -12.35
N ARG A 16 -8.99 6.73 -13.43
CA ARG A 16 -9.97 6.03 -14.28
C ARG A 16 -10.72 4.93 -13.55
N LEU A 17 -10.07 4.18 -12.66
CA LEU A 17 -10.75 3.16 -11.86
C LEU A 17 -11.74 3.79 -10.86
N ILE A 18 -11.41 4.94 -10.29
CA ILE A 18 -12.33 5.71 -9.42
C ILE A 18 -13.54 6.19 -10.23
N GLU A 19 -13.31 6.80 -11.40
CA GLU A 19 -14.38 7.27 -12.27
C GLU A 19 -15.30 6.12 -12.73
N GLN A 20 -14.73 4.96 -13.06
CA GLN A 20 -15.48 3.78 -13.48
C GLN A 20 -16.33 3.19 -12.35
N ASP A 21 -15.84 3.22 -11.12
CA ASP A 21 -16.60 2.76 -9.95
C ASP A 21 -17.82 3.67 -9.68
N PHE A 22 -17.67 4.99 -9.89
CA PHE A 22 -18.74 5.95 -9.65
C PHE A 22 -19.77 6.06 -10.80
N PHE A 23 -19.32 6.01 -12.05
CA PHE A 23 -20.16 6.25 -13.23
C PHE A 23 -20.47 4.98 -14.06
N GLY A 24 -19.83 3.86 -13.76
CA GLY A 24 -19.95 2.62 -14.54
C GLY A 24 -21.27 1.87 -14.31
N PRO A 25 -21.58 0.87 -15.16
CA PRO A 25 -22.69 -0.05 -14.92
C PRO A 25 -22.53 -0.75 -13.56
N SER A 26 -23.58 -0.74 -12.75
CA SER A 26 -23.59 -1.14 -11.33
C SER A 26 -23.36 -2.63 -11.04
N SER A 27 -23.07 -3.45 -12.04
CA SER A 27 -22.78 -4.88 -11.87
C SER A 27 -21.44 -5.22 -12.49
N ASN A 28 -20.40 -5.35 -11.64
CA ASN A 28 -19.12 -6.02 -11.93
C ASN A 28 -17.96 -5.16 -12.49
N THR A 29 -17.86 -3.89 -12.11
CA THR A 29 -16.67 -3.08 -12.42
C THR A 29 -15.58 -3.30 -11.37
N TYR A 30 -14.37 -3.64 -11.80
CA TYR A 30 -13.21 -3.75 -10.90
C TYR A 30 -12.80 -2.36 -10.40
N SER A 31 -12.99 -2.12 -9.12
CA SER A 31 -12.74 -0.83 -8.47
C SER A 31 -11.26 -0.63 -8.12
N LEU A 32 -10.88 0.62 -7.87
CA LEU A 32 -9.55 0.93 -7.34
C LEU A 32 -9.32 0.23 -5.99
N ARG A 33 -10.34 0.16 -5.13
CA ARG A 33 -10.27 -0.48 -3.81
C ARG A 33 -9.99 -1.98 -3.94
N GLU A 34 -10.65 -2.68 -4.85
CA GLU A 34 -10.38 -4.10 -5.10
C GLU A 34 -8.95 -4.31 -5.62
N MET A 35 -8.49 -3.46 -6.54
CA MET A 35 -7.11 -3.51 -7.03
C MET A 35 -6.07 -3.37 -5.93
N LEU A 36 -6.25 -2.38 -5.06
CA LEU A 36 -5.33 -2.14 -3.96
C LEU A 36 -5.40 -3.27 -2.92
N ASN A 37 -6.60 -3.82 -2.66
CA ASN A 37 -6.77 -4.98 -1.79
C ASN A 37 -6.00 -6.20 -2.29
N ASP A 38 -6.19 -6.58 -3.56
CA ASP A 38 -5.52 -7.73 -4.17
C ASP A 38 -4.00 -7.59 -4.14
N LEU A 39 -3.49 -6.38 -4.43
CA LEU A 39 -2.06 -6.09 -4.34
C LEU A 39 -1.55 -6.21 -2.91
N ARG A 40 -2.25 -5.61 -1.94
CA ARG A 40 -1.85 -5.65 -0.53
C ARG A 40 -1.82 -7.08 -0.02
N GLU A 41 -2.87 -7.88 -0.27
CA GLU A 41 -2.93 -9.28 0.13
C GLU A 41 -1.83 -10.12 -0.53
N GLY A 42 -1.55 -9.90 -1.82
CA GLY A 42 -0.48 -10.59 -2.52
C GLY A 42 0.93 -10.21 -2.05
N ILE A 43 1.17 -8.94 -1.74
CA ILE A 43 2.49 -8.42 -1.32
C ILE A 43 2.77 -8.70 0.16
N TRP A 44 1.75 -8.66 1.01
CA TRP A 44 1.86 -8.86 2.46
C TRP A 44 1.33 -10.23 2.91
N SER A 45 1.21 -11.19 1.99
CA SER A 45 0.64 -12.52 2.25
C SER A 45 1.27 -13.25 3.45
N GLU A 46 2.57 -13.05 3.69
CA GLU A 46 3.31 -13.64 4.81
C GLU A 46 2.89 -13.05 6.14
N VAL A 47 2.59 -11.74 6.19
CA VAL A 47 2.07 -11.09 7.40
C VAL A 47 0.70 -11.65 7.73
N TYR A 48 -0.21 -11.72 6.76
CA TYR A 48 -1.54 -12.30 6.96
C TYR A 48 -1.52 -13.78 7.37
N GLN A 49 -0.47 -14.51 6.99
CA GLN A 49 -0.29 -15.92 7.33
C GLN A 49 0.65 -16.15 8.53
N ASN A 50 1.13 -15.10 9.18
CA ASN A 50 2.13 -15.14 10.25
C ASN A 50 3.36 -16.01 9.91
N ARG A 51 3.88 -15.85 8.69
CA ARG A 51 5.06 -16.57 8.18
C ARG A 51 6.26 -15.65 8.08
N SER A 52 7.45 -16.23 8.13
CA SER A 52 8.68 -15.47 7.90
C SER A 52 8.75 -14.98 6.45
N THR A 53 9.15 -13.72 6.30
CA THR A 53 9.41 -13.10 5.00
C THR A 53 10.88 -13.27 4.62
N ASP A 54 11.16 -13.79 3.42
CA ASP A 54 12.52 -13.84 2.88
C ASP A 54 13.01 -12.47 2.35
N THR A 55 14.29 -12.39 2.00
CA THR A 55 14.91 -11.12 1.56
C THR A 55 14.28 -10.54 0.29
N PHE A 56 13.87 -11.38 -0.64
CA PHE A 56 13.25 -10.92 -1.89
C PHE A 56 11.85 -10.37 -1.62
N ARG A 57 11.03 -11.07 -0.83
CA ARG A 57 9.69 -10.61 -0.44
C ARG A 57 9.73 -9.32 0.36
N ARG A 58 10.68 -9.17 1.28
CA ARG A 58 10.92 -7.89 1.98
C ARG A 58 11.28 -6.75 1.03
N SER A 59 12.01 -7.03 -0.05
CA SER A 59 12.34 -6.00 -1.06
C SER A 59 11.12 -5.54 -1.85
N VAL A 60 10.19 -6.45 -2.15
CA VAL A 60 8.91 -6.13 -2.82
C VAL A 60 8.00 -5.31 -1.90
N GLN A 61 7.90 -5.69 -0.62
CA GLN A 61 7.15 -4.94 0.39
C GLN A 61 7.65 -3.50 0.53
N ARG A 62 8.97 -3.30 0.59
CA ARG A 62 9.57 -1.96 0.58
C ARG A 62 9.29 -1.19 -0.70
N ALA A 63 9.40 -1.84 -1.86
CA ALA A 63 9.11 -1.19 -3.13
C ALA A 63 7.64 -0.77 -3.25
N TYR A 64 6.71 -1.48 -2.61
CA TYR A 64 5.32 -1.07 -2.54
C TYR A 64 5.15 0.19 -1.70
N ILE A 65 5.75 0.25 -0.51
CA ILE A 65 5.76 1.47 0.33
C ILE A 65 6.45 2.63 -0.41
N ASP A 66 7.59 2.38 -1.08
CA ASP A 66 8.26 3.39 -1.93
C ASP A 66 7.29 3.96 -2.98
N ARG A 67 6.45 3.11 -3.59
CA ARG A 67 5.51 3.54 -4.62
C ARG A 67 4.35 4.34 -4.05
N LEU A 68 3.82 3.95 -2.90
CA LEU A 68 2.78 4.72 -2.20
C LEU A 68 3.31 6.10 -1.78
N GLU A 69 4.55 6.18 -1.28
CA GLU A 69 5.21 7.47 -0.99
C GLU A 69 5.34 8.36 -2.22
N MET A 70 5.75 7.80 -3.37
CA MET A 70 5.82 8.56 -4.62
C MET A 70 4.45 9.11 -5.05
N LEU A 71 3.37 8.34 -4.86
CA LEU A 71 2.00 8.82 -5.14
C LEU A 71 1.59 9.95 -4.18
N MET A 72 2.00 9.89 -2.91
CA MET A 72 1.75 10.97 -1.94
C MET A 72 2.55 12.25 -2.22
N SER A 73 3.55 12.19 -3.11
CA SER A 73 4.36 13.35 -3.53
C SER A 73 3.99 13.85 -4.94
N ASP A 74 3.03 13.20 -5.60
CA ASP A 74 2.60 13.51 -6.96
C ASP A 74 1.41 14.49 -6.92
N GLU A 75 1.55 15.65 -7.57
CA GLU A 75 0.53 16.72 -7.56
C GLU A 75 -0.80 16.24 -8.18
N ASP A 76 -0.74 15.42 -9.23
CA ASP A 76 -1.93 14.88 -9.87
C ASP A 76 -2.65 13.89 -8.95
N ALA A 77 -1.91 13.08 -8.21
CA ALA A 77 -2.49 12.14 -7.25
C ALA A 77 -3.08 12.85 -6.03
N THR A 78 -2.32 13.77 -5.43
CA THR A 78 -2.71 14.55 -4.23
C THR A 78 -3.87 15.50 -4.48
N GLY A 79 -4.03 16.01 -5.72
CA GLY A 79 -5.23 16.74 -6.14
C GLY A 79 -6.47 15.88 -6.43
N SER A 80 -6.50 14.61 -6.05
CA SER A 80 -7.60 13.68 -6.34
C SER A 80 -7.86 12.65 -5.24
N ASP A 81 -8.96 11.90 -5.35
CA ASP A 81 -9.29 10.81 -4.41
C ASP A 81 -8.24 9.68 -4.38
N VAL A 82 -7.30 9.65 -5.32
CA VAL A 82 -6.15 8.72 -5.30
C VAL A 82 -5.38 8.83 -3.99
N ALA A 83 -5.11 10.04 -3.48
CA ALA A 83 -4.38 10.22 -2.23
C ALA A 83 -5.12 9.62 -1.03
N SER A 84 -6.43 9.83 -0.93
CA SER A 84 -7.27 9.23 0.12
C SER A 84 -7.21 7.70 0.10
N HIS A 85 -7.21 7.10 -1.10
CA HIS A 85 -7.03 5.66 -1.24
C HIS A 85 -5.63 5.20 -0.82
N VAL A 86 -4.58 5.93 -1.19
CA VAL A 86 -3.19 5.62 -0.82
C VAL A 86 -2.97 5.73 0.69
N LEU A 87 -3.51 6.75 1.35
CA LEU A 87 -3.48 6.89 2.80
C LEU A 87 -4.15 5.71 3.50
N ASN A 88 -5.38 5.37 3.08
CA ASN A 88 -6.07 4.20 3.60
C ASN A 88 -5.26 2.91 3.38
N GLU A 89 -4.54 2.76 2.26
CA GLU A 89 -3.66 1.60 2.05
C GLU A 89 -2.48 1.56 3.01
N LEU A 90 -1.85 2.70 3.27
CA LEU A 90 -0.77 2.80 4.26
C LEU A 90 -1.26 2.41 5.67
N GLU A 91 -2.42 2.90 6.08
CA GLU A 91 -3.07 2.55 7.35
C GLU A 91 -3.36 1.05 7.45
N LEU A 92 -3.96 0.46 6.42
CA LEU A 92 -4.28 -0.97 6.39
C LEU A 92 -3.04 -1.86 6.47
N ILE A 93 -1.92 -1.44 5.84
CA ILE A 93 -0.64 -2.14 5.97
C ILE A 93 -0.11 -2.02 7.41
N MET A 94 -0.15 -0.82 7.97
CA MET A 94 0.30 -0.57 9.35
C MET A 94 -0.48 -1.43 10.35
N ASP A 95 -1.80 -1.49 10.23
CA ASP A 95 -2.67 -2.30 11.08
C ASP A 95 -2.35 -3.80 10.96
N ALA A 96 -2.17 -4.30 9.74
CA ALA A 96 -1.79 -5.69 9.52
C ALA A 96 -0.43 -6.03 10.17
N ILE A 97 0.53 -5.11 10.10
CA ILE A 97 1.84 -5.26 10.75
C ILE A 97 1.70 -5.25 12.27
N ILE A 98 0.98 -4.29 12.84
CA ILE A 98 0.79 -4.14 14.29
C ILE A 98 0.21 -5.42 14.90
N GLN A 99 -0.76 -6.04 14.22
CA GLN A 99 -1.41 -7.26 14.70
C GLN A 99 -0.47 -8.47 14.82
N VAL A 100 0.61 -8.51 14.03
CA VAL A 100 1.44 -9.72 13.85
C VAL A 100 2.86 -9.54 14.41
N GLN A 101 3.41 -8.32 14.42
CA GLN A 101 4.84 -8.08 14.68
C GLN A 101 5.34 -8.68 16.01
N ASP A 102 4.54 -8.62 17.09
CA ASP A 102 4.96 -9.10 18.41
C ASP A 102 4.92 -10.62 18.53
N ARG A 103 4.15 -11.29 17.66
CA ARG A 103 4.05 -12.76 17.61
C ARG A 103 5.02 -13.38 16.59
N MET A 104 5.60 -12.56 15.72
CA MET A 104 6.54 -13.00 14.70
C MET A 104 7.83 -13.50 15.37
N SER A 105 8.10 -14.80 15.29
CA SER A 105 9.28 -15.42 15.92
C SER A 105 10.58 -15.14 15.16
N HIS A 106 10.50 -15.02 13.83
CA HIS A 106 11.68 -14.79 12.99
C HIS A 106 12.17 -13.35 13.11
N ASP A 107 13.36 -13.16 13.69
CA ASP A 107 13.90 -11.85 14.05
C ASP A 107 14.02 -10.91 12.85
N GLU A 108 14.51 -11.39 11.69
CA GLU A 108 14.72 -10.50 10.53
C GLU A 108 13.41 -10.11 9.85
N THR A 109 12.36 -10.88 10.08
CA THR A 109 11.01 -10.48 9.68
C THR A 109 10.50 -9.43 10.65
N ARG A 110 10.63 -9.66 11.97
CA ARG A 110 10.23 -8.69 12.99
C ARG A 110 10.90 -7.32 12.82
N ILE A 111 12.21 -7.29 12.56
CA ILE A 111 12.97 -6.06 12.30
C ILE A 111 12.44 -5.33 11.07
N HIS A 112 12.21 -6.05 9.97
CA HIS A 112 11.66 -5.45 8.75
C HIS A 112 10.24 -4.90 8.95
N LEU A 113 9.38 -5.62 9.65
CA LEU A 113 8.01 -5.17 9.93
C LEU A 113 8.02 -3.88 10.76
N ARG A 114 8.85 -3.82 11.80
CA ARG A 114 9.05 -2.60 12.60
C ARG A 114 9.57 -1.42 11.77
N GLU A 115 10.57 -1.66 10.92
CA GLU A 115 11.09 -0.64 10.01
C GLU A 115 10.02 -0.11 9.05
N SER A 116 9.22 -1.01 8.49
CA SER A 116 8.11 -0.65 7.58
C SER A 116 7.05 0.18 8.31
N MET A 117 6.69 -0.20 9.54
CA MET A 117 5.75 0.55 10.38
C MET A 117 6.26 1.98 10.66
N PHE A 118 7.50 2.15 11.10
CA PHE A 118 8.08 3.48 11.34
C PHE A 118 8.16 4.34 10.08
N ARG A 119 8.30 3.72 8.92
CA ARG A 119 8.27 4.45 7.65
C ARG A 119 6.86 4.92 7.33
N ILE A 120 5.87 4.04 7.44
CA ILE A 120 4.47 4.37 7.18
C ILE A 120 3.97 5.48 8.13
N GLU A 121 4.27 5.36 9.42
CA GLU A 121 3.92 6.38 10.42
C GLU A 121 4.45 7.77 10.05
N ARG A 122 5.70 7.85 9.57
CA ARG A 122 6.28 9.12 9.10
C ARG A 122 5.59 9.66 7.85
N LEU A 123 5.21 8.79 6.91
CA LEU A 123 4.51 9.21 5.69
C LEU A 123 3.12 9.77 6.00
N ILE A 124 2.36 9.10 6.87
CA ILE A 124 1.04 9.55 7.32
C ILE A 124 1.16 10.90 8.02
N LYS A 125 2.06 11.01 9.01
CA LYS A 125 2.27 12.26 9.76
C LYS A 125 2.67 13.45 8.86
N ASN A 126 3.60 13.24 7.92
CA ASN A 126 4.03 14.30 7.02
C ASN A 126 2.87 14.82 6.14
N THR A 127 1.89 13.97 5.85
CA THR A 127 0.69 14.36 5.09
C THR A 127 -0.22 15.22 5.95
N GLU A 128 -0.48 14.84 7.20
CA GLU A 128 -1.28 15.63 8.14
C GLU A 128 -0.68 17.02 8.41
N ASP A 129 0.65 17.12 8.48
CA ASP A 129 1.37 18.39 8.71
C ASP A 129 1.36 19.33 7.47
N SER A 130 0.94 18.84 6.30
CA SER A 130 0.95 19.58 5.03
C SER A 130 -0.41 20.19 4.64
N GLU A 131 -1.48 19.85 5.36
CA GLU A 131 -2.84 20.41 5.19
C GLU A 131 -3.09 21.66 6.05
#